data_AF-E2BP81-F1
#
_entry.id   AF-E2BP81-F1
#
_cell.length_a   1.000
_cell.length_b   1.000
_cell.length_c   1.000
_cell.angle_alpha   90.00
_cell.angle_beta   90.00
_cell.angle_gamma   90.00
#
_symmetry.space_group_name_H-M   'P 1'
#
loop_
_entity.id
_entity.type
_entity.pdbx_description
1 polymer ?
#
loop_
_entity_poly.entity_id
_entity_poly.type
_entity_poly.pdbx_seq_one_letter_code
_entity_poly.pdbx_strand_id
1 'polypeptide(L)'
;FHPNLCHVCKKTREVVNLITCNRCFMISYCSEDHKNVHLPQHRKLCTTIEKILKSNPQYLTRRFRPFEFLVTKRQFFRIIEHILRRNLEKYEAEMFFFARSCLICHQQTGLYSCKKCLSADYCLEHKKEFEELHHTLCDVLIL
;
A
#
# COMPACT_ATOMS: atom_id res chain seq x y z
N PHE A 1 8.10 0.69 7.50
CA PHE A 1 6.73 1.14 7.17
C PHE A 1 5.83 -0.10 7.07
N HIS A 2 4.53 0.01 7.33
CA HIS A 2 3.58 -1.07 7.07
C HIS A 2 2.22 -0.49 6.64
N PRO A 3 1.65 -0.92 5.51
CA PRO A 3 0.47 -0.24 4.93
C PRO A 3 -0.82 -0.46 5.73
N ASN A 4 -0.87 -1.52 6.54
CA ASN A 4 -2.00 -1.90 7.38
C ASN A 4 -1.87 -1.46 8.84
N LEU A 5 -0.96 -0.52 9.13
CA LEU A 5 -0.83 0.15 10.43
C LEU A 5 -0.99 1.67 10.28
N CYS A 6 -1.29 2.36 11.38
CA CYS A 6 -1.15 3.81 11.41
C CYS A 6 0.33 4.18 11.17
N HIS A 7 0.59 5.06 10.21
CA HIS A 7 1.96 5.49 9.92
C HIS A 7 2.63 6.19 11.10
N VAL A 8 1.87 6.85 11.98
CA VAL A 8 2.40 7.60 13.13
C VAL A 8 2.56 6.69 14.34
N CYS A 9 1.45 6.24 14.94
CA CYS A 9 1.47 5.49 16.20
C CYS A 9 1.57 3.96 16.06
N LYS A 10 1.60 3.44 14.83
CA LYS A 10 1.73 2.00 14.53
C LYS A 10 0.60 1.09 15.04
N LYS A 11 -0.48 1.63 15.60
CA LYS A 11 -1.69 0.86 15.94
C LYS A 11 -2.25 0.13 14.72
N THR A 12 -2.69 -1.11 14.93
CA THR A 12 -3.21 -2.02 13.90
C THR A 12 -4.68 -1.73 13.56
N ARG A 13 -5.16 -2.25 12.42
CA ARG A 13 -6.58 -2.21 12.05
C ARG A 13 -7.51 -2.91 13.06
N GLU A 14 -6.98 -3.77 13.94
CA GLU A 14 -7.75 -4.44 14.98
C GLU A 14 -8.06 -3.53 16.16
N VAL A 15 -7.15 -2.59 16.46
CA VAL A 15 -7.30 -1.65 17.58
C VAL A 15 -8.03 -0.38 17.15
N VAL A 16 -7.86 0.03 15.89
CA VAL A 16 -8.38 1.31 15.37
C VAL A 16 -8.83 1.20 13.92
N ASN A 17 -9.84 1.99 13.56
CA ASN A 17 -10.21 2.17 12.16
C ASN A 17 -9.14 3.00 11.44
N LEU A 18 -8.45 2.38 10.48
CA LEU A 18 -7.46 3.08 9.67
C LEU A 18 -8.08 3.78 8.47
N ILE A 19 -7.78 5.07 8.35
CA ILE A 19 -8.08 5.96 7.26
C ILE A 19 -6.92 5.93 6.26
N THR A 20 -7.15 5.35 5.08
CA THR A 20 -6.19 5.42 3.98
C THR A 20 -6.21 6.82 3.35
N CYS A 21 -5.03 7.36 3.00
CA CYS A 21 -4.95 8.63 2.26
C CYS A 21 -5.74 8.54 0.95
N ASN A 22 -6.76 9.36 0.80
CA ASN A 22 -7.69 9.34 -0.35
C ASN A 22 -7.12 9.96 -1.63
N ARG A 23 -5.88 10.45 -1.62
CA ARG A 23 -5.20 11.01 -2.80
C ARG A 23 -4.23 10.02 -3.43
N CYS A 24 -3.36 9.41 -2.60
CA CYS A 24 -2.35 8.47 -3.08
C CYS A 24 -2.71 7.01 -2.85
N PHE A 25 -3.64 6.70 -1.94
CA PHE A 25 -4.09 5.34 -1.59
C PHE A 25 -3.02 4.40 -1.01
N MET A 26 -1.81 4.90 -0.70
CA MET A 26 -0.65 4.06 -0.34
C MET A 26 -0.27 4.08 1.15
N ILE A 27 -0.91 4.91 1.98
CA ILE A 27 -0.55 5.09 3.39
C ILE A 27 -1.79 5.29 4.25
N SER A 28 -1.74 4.81 5.50
CA SER A 28 -2.88 4.79 6.41
C SER A 28 -2.60 5.50 7.75
N TYR A 29 -3.61 6.10 8.34
CA TYR A 29 -3.57 6.78 9.65
C TYR A 29 -4.77 6.38 10.50
N CYS A 30 -4.68 6.42 11.83
CA CYS A 30 -5.83 6.11 12.69
C CYS A 30 -6.72 7.32 13.00
N SER A 31 -6.31 8.53 12.60
CA SER A 31 -7.05 9.77 12.81
C SER A 31 -6.59 10.85 11.84
N GLU A 32 -7.41 11.89 11.67
CA GLU A 32 -7.01 13.08 10.91
C GLU A 32 -5.85 13.82 11.59
N ASP A 33 -5.77 13.80 12.92
CA ASP A 33 -4.63 14.38 13.66
C ASP A 33 -3.31 13.73 13.26
N HIS A 34 -3.23 12.40 13.22
CA HIS A 34 -2.02 11.70 12.78
C HIS A 34 -1.71 11.93 11.30
N LYS A 35 -2.73 12.12 10.47
CA LYS A 35 -2.55 12.52 9.08
C LYS A 35 -1.98 13.94 8.97
N ASN A 36 -2.44 14.87 9.81
CA ASN A 36 -1.95 16.25 9.87
C ASN A 36 -0.52 16.35 10.41
N VAL A 37 -0.16 15.56 11.43
CA VAL A 37 1.22 15.45 11.94
C VAL A 37 2.18 15.05 10.82
N HIS A 38 1.81 14.07 9.99
CA HIS A 38 2.66 13.60 8.89
C HIS A 38 2.50 14.42 7.59
N LEU A 39 1.50 15.31 7.49
CA LEU A 39 1.19 16.03 6.26
C LEU A 39 2.36 16.82 5.68
N PRO A 40 3.19 17.55 6.47
CA PRO A 40 4.33 18.30 5.91
C PRO A 40 5.33 17.40 5.18
N GLN A 41 5.61 16.22 5.72
CA GLN A 41 6.52 15.22 5.14
C GLN A 41 5.87 14.52 3.93
N HIS A 42 4.60 14.14 4.05
CA HIS A 42 3.88 13.38 3.03
C HIS A 42 3.45 14.20 1.81
N ARG A 43 3.16 15.50 1.97
CA ARG A 43 2.44 16.32 0.98
C ARG A 43 3.07 16.27 -0.40
N LYS A 44 4.39 16.47 -0.51
CA LYS A 44 5.08 16.57 -1.80
C LYS A 44 5.00 15.25 -2.57
N LEU A 45 5.31 14.14 -1.91
CA LEU A 45 5.19 12.79 -2.48
C LEU A 45 3.74 12.49 -2.89
N CYS A 46 2.79 12.74 -1.98
CA CYS A 46 1.38 12.48 -2.18
C CYS A 46 0.84 13.16 -3.43
N THR A 47 1.15 14.45 -3.62
CA THR A 47 0.70 15.22 -4.80
C THR A 47 1.30 14.67 -6.09
N THR A 48 2.54 14.22 -6.08
CA THR A 48 3.17 13.62 -7.26
C THR A 48 2.53 12.28 -7.63
N ILE A 49 2.29 11.41 -6.64
CA ILE A 49 1.59 10.13 -6.83
C ILE A 49 0.18 10.39 -7.39
N GLU A 50 -0.58 11.30 -6.79
CA GLU A 50 -1.94 11.64 -7.22
C GLU A 50 -1.99 12.05 -8.69
N LYS A 51 -1.05 12.88 -9.16
CA LYS A 51 -0.98 13.30 -10.57
C LYS A 51 -0.80 12.10 -11.52
N ILE A 52 0.08 11.16 -11.17
CA ILE A 52 0.34 9.98 -11.99
C ILE A 52 -0.88 9.06 -12.01
N LEU A 53 -1.52 8.84 -10.86
CA LEU A 53 -2.75 8.05 -10.77
C LEU A 53 -3.89 8.67 -11.58
N LYS A 54 -4.02 10.01 -11.60
CA LYS A 54 -4.99 10.71 -12.46
C LYS A 54 -4.69 10.52 -13.95
N SER A 55 -3.43 10.50 -14.35
CA SER A 55 -3.03 10.20 -15.74
C SER A 55 -3.15 8.72 -16.13
N ASN A 56 -3.18 7.81 -15.13
CA ASN A 56 -3.34 6.39 -15.34
C ASN A 56 -4.33 5.79 -14.32
N PRO A 57 -5.65 6.04 -14.48
CA PRO A 57 -6.66 5.63 -13.51
C PRO A 57 -6.73 4.11 -13.30
N GLN A 58 -6.33 3.34 -14.31
CA GLN A 58 -6.32 1.88 -14.31
C GLN A 58 -5.21 1.31 -13.41
N TYR A 59 -4.22 2.11 -12.98
CA TYR A 59 -3.05 1.62 -12.25
C TYR A 59 -3.41 0.81 -11.00
N LEU A 60 -4.44 1.25 -10.26
CA LEU A 60 -4.84 0.61 -9.00
C LEU A 60 -5.82 -0.55 -9.22
N THR A 61 -6.62 -0.53 -10.29
CA THR A 61 -7.66 -1.54 -10.56
C THR A 61 -7.16 -2.68 -11.44
N ARG A 62 -6.10 -2.44 -12.22
CA ARG A 62 -5.51 -3.43 -13.11
C ARG A 62 -4.99 -4.64 -12.33
N ARG A 63 -5.22 -5.82 -12.88
CA ARG A 63 -4.59 -7.07 -12.44
C ARG A 63 -3.25 -7.23 -13.13
N PHE A 64 -2.27 -7.71 -12.38
CA PHE A 64 -0.92 -7.91 -12.88
C PHE A 64 -0.50 -9.35 -12.65
N ARG A 65 0.32 -9.87 -13.56
CA ARG A 65 1.13 -11.06 -13.25
C ARG A 65 2.24 -10.67 -12.26
N PRO A 66 2.76 -11.60 -11.44
CA PRO A 66 3.76 -11.26 -10.40
C PRO A 66 4.97 -10.50 -10.92
N PHE A 67 5.58 -10.97 -12.02
CA PHE A 67 6.74 -10.29 -12.62
C PHE A 67 6.39 -8.89 -13.14
N GLU A 68 5.23 -8.76 -13.78
CA GLU A 68 4.76 -7.47 -14.29
C GLU A 68 4.55 -6.47 -13.16
N PHE A 69 3.92 -6.90 -12.06
CA PHE A 69 3.69 -6.07 -10.89
C PHE A 69 5.02 -5.53 -10.32
N LEU A 70 6.04 -6.39 -10.20
CA LEU A 70 7.36 -5.98 -9.72
C LEU A 70 8.01 -4.92 -10.62
N VAL A 71 7.94 -5.11 -11.94
CA VAL A 71 8.45 -4.14 -12.92
C VAL A 71 7.69 -2.81 -12.82
N THR A 72 6.35 -2.86 -12.78
CA THR A 72 5.49 -1.68 -12.67
C THR A 72 5.75 -0.89 -11.38
N LYS A 73 5.95 -1.55 -10.23
CA LYS A 73 6.31 -0.88 -8.97
C LYS A 73 7.65 -0.18 -9.07
N ARG A 74 8.66 -0.86 -9.64
CA ARG A 74 10.00 -0.30 -9.83
C ARG A 74 9.98 0.91 -10.76
N GLN A 75 9.24 0.83 -11.87
CA GLN A 75 9.05 1.96 -12.79
C GLN A 75 8.36 3.13 -12.08
N PHE A 76 7.30 2.87 -11.33
CA PHE A 76 6.59 3.93 -10.60
C PHE A 76 7.51 4.62 -9.59
N PHE A 77 8.26 3.85 -8.80
CA PHE A 77 9.27 4.34 -7.88
C PHE A 77 10.30 5.26 -8.60
N ARG A 78 10.86 4.83 -9.73
CA ARG A 78 11.84 5.61 -10.50
C ARG A 78 11.28 6.90 -11.08
N ILE A 79 10.04 6.86 -11.58
CA ILE A 79 9.35 8.05 -12.09
C ILE A 79 9.18 9.08 -10.95
N ILE A 80 8.79 8.62 -9.76
CA ILE A 80 8.60 9.48 -8.60
C ILE A 80 9.93 10.12 -8.16
N GLU A 81 11.01 9.36 -8.04
CA GLU A 81 12.36 9.91 -7.74
C GLU A 81 12.76 10.98 -8.76
N HIS A 82 12.55 10.70 -10.05
CA HIS A 82 12.87 11.63 -11.12
C HIS A 82 12.10 12.95 -11.01
N ILE A 83 10.78 12.89 -10.75
CA ILE A 83 9.94 14.09 -10.63
C ILE A 83 10.29 14.88 -9.37
N LEU A 84 10.56 14.20 -8.25
CA LEU A 84 10.88 14.86 -6.98
C LEU A 84 12.29 15.47 -6.96
N ARG A 85 13.18 15.04 -7.87
CA ARG A 85 14.58 15.45 -7.97
C ARG A 85 15.37 15.21 -6.67
N ARG A 86 15.00 14.13 -5.97
CA ARG A 86 15.69 13.64 -4.78
C ARG A 86 15.46 12.15 -4.64
N ASN A 87 16.33 11.49 -3.88
CA ASN A 87 16.06 10.12 -3.43
C ASN A 87 14.84 10.12 -2.51
N LEU A 88 14.09 9.02 -2.54
CA LEU A 88 13.01 8.79 -1.60
C LEU A 88 13.57 8.46 -0.21
N GLU A 89 12.91 8.97 0.83
CA GLU A 89 13.20 8.56 2.20
C GLU A 89 12.83 7.09 2.38
N LYS A 90 13.41 6.45 3.41
CA LYS A 90 13.21 5.02 3.65
C LYS A 90 11.73 4.63 3.63
N TYR A 91 10.87 5.35 4.37
CA TYR A 91 9.46 5.01 4.43
C TYR A 91 8.73 5.25 3.10
N GLU A 92 9.16 6.27 2.32
CA GLU A 92 8.57 6.58 1.02
C GLU A 92 8.89 5.46 0.02
N ALA A 93 10.13 4.95 0.03
CA ALA A 93 10.50 3.79 -0.77
C ALA A 93 9.70 2.54 -0.37
N GLU A 94 9.59 2.31 0.94
CA GLU A 94 8.80 1.22 1.52
C GLU A 94 7.31 1.30 1.12
N MET A 95 6.73 2.49 0.92
CA MET A 95 5.35 2.62 0.40
C MET A 95 5.18 1.96 -0.96
N PHE A 96 6.18 2.03 -1.85
CA PHE A 96 6.11 1.36 -3.15
C PHE A 96 6.36 -0.13 -3.02
N PHE A 97 7.40 -0.55 -2.28
CA PHE A 97 7.75 -1.97 -2.18
C PHE A 97 6.73 -2.79 -1.38
N PHE A 98 6.07 -2.19 -0.40
CA PHE A 98 5.04 -2.81 0.42
C PHE A 98 3.65 -2.23 0.14
N ALA A 99 3.42 -1.71 -1.07
CA ALA A 99 2.09 -1.30 -1.51
C ALA A 99 1.10 -2.47 -1.37
N ARG A 100 -0.08 -2.18 -0.82
CA ARG A 100 -1.14 -3.19 -0.69
C ARG A 100 -1.54 -3.68 -2.06
N SER A 101 -1.58 -4.99 -2.24
CA SER A 101 -2.14 -5.61 -3.42
C SER A 101 -2.68 -6.99 -3.08
N CYS A 102 -3.64 -7.48 -3.87
CA CYS A 102 -4.07 -8.87 -3.75
C CYS A 102 -2.85 -9.78 -3.97
N LEU A 103 -2.63 -10.75 -3.07
CA LEU A 103 -1.54 -11.71 -3.14
C LEU A 103 -1.52 -12.49 -4.46
N ILE A 104 -2.69 -12.64 -5.09
CA ILE A 104 -2.90 -13.50 -6.27
C ILE A 104 -2.89 -12.69 -7.56
N CYS A 105 -3.74 -11.67 -7.68
CA CYS A 105 -3.88 -10.89 -8.92
C CYS A 105 -3.25 -9.49 -8.89
N HIS A 106 -2.69 -9.09 -7.75
CA HIS A 106 -1.98 -7.82 -7.57
C HIS A 106 -2.76 -6.54 -7.88
N GLN A 107 -4.09 -6.58 -8.02
CA GLN A 107 -4.90 -5.36 -7.97
C GLN A 107 -4.72 -4.67 -6.63
N GLN A 108 -4.85 -3.34 -6.59
CA GLN A 108 -4.55 -2.52 -5.41
C GLN A 108 -5.81 -1.89 -4.77
N THR A 109 -6.99 -2.19 -5.31
CA THR A 109 -8.29 -1.73 -4.79
C THR A 109 -9.17 -2.88 -4.29
N GLY A 110 -10.13 -2.55 -3.43
CA GLY A 110 -11.11 -3.53 -2.92
C GLY A 110 -10.46 -4.65 -2.09
N LEU A 111 -9.46 -4.29 -1.27
CA LEU A 111 -8.61 -5.24 -0.57
C LEU A 111 -8.99 -5.41 0.91
N TYR A 112 -9.02 -6.67 1.31
CA TYR A 112 -9.12 -7.13 2.69
C TYR A 112 -7.74 -7.60 3.17
N SER A 113 -7.44 -7.41 4.44
CA SER A 113 -6.18 -7.85 5.05
C SER A 113 -6.41 -9.08 5.92
N CYS A 114 -5.46 -10.00 5.93
CA CYS A 114 -5.43 -11.06 6.94
C CYS A 114 -5.34 -10.43 8.33
N LYS A 115 -6.26 -10.79 9.22
CA LYS A 115 -6.31 -10.22 10.59
C LYS A 115 -5.14 -10.70 11.46
N LYS A 116 -4.67 -11.93 11.23
CA LYS A 116 -3.57 -12.53 12.00
C LYS A 116 -2.21 -11.90 11.69
N CYS A 117 -1.80 -11.91 10.42
CA CYS A 117 -0.46 -11.45 10.06
C CYS A 117 -0.41 -9.96 9.69
N LEU A 118 -1.54 -9.37 9.26
CA LEU A 118 -1.66 -7.99 8.73
C LEU A 118 -0.84 -7.70 7.45
N SER A 119 0.09 -8.57 7.08
CA SER A 119 1.06 -8.41 5.98
C SER A 119 0.55 -8.86 4.61
N ALA A 120 -0.54 -9.64 4.56
CA ALA A 120 -1.08 -10.19 3.33
C ALA A 120 -2.50 -9.67 3.06
N ASP A 121 -2.72 -9.23 1.82
CA ASP A 121 -4.00 -8.67 1.36
C ASP A 121 -4.60 -9.54 0.23
N TYR A 122 -5.93 -9.54 0.12
CA TYR A 122 -6.68 -10.25 -0.92
C TYR A 122 -7.88 -9.42 -1.39
N CYS A 123 -8.30 -9.62 -2.64
CA CYS A 123 -9.58 -9.08 -3.11
C CYS A 123 -10.70 -10.11 -2.90
N LEU A 124 -11.96 -9.67 -2.94
CA LEU A 124 -13.12 -10.52 -2.66
C LEU A 124 -13.17 -11.77 -3.55
N GLU A 125 -12.83 -11.63 -4.84
CA GLU A 125 -12.81 -12.73 -5.80
C GLU A 125 -11.81 -13.83 -5.44
N HIS A 126 -10.68 -13.46 -4.83
CA HIS A 126 -9.60 -14.39 -4.45
C HIS A 126 -9.68 -14.82 -2.99
N LYS A 127 -10.79 -14.59 -2.29
CA LYS A 127 -10.92 -14.92 -0.86
C LYS A 127 -10.63 -16.40 -0.58
N LYS A 128 -11.27 -17.32 -1.33
CA LYS A 128 -11.13 -18.76 -1.11
C LYS A 128 -9.70 -19.24 -1.38
N GLU A 129 -9.14 -18.87 -2.52
CA GLU A 129 -7.78 -19.25 -2.92
C GLU A 129 -6.73 -18.65 -1.95
N PHE A 130 -6.97 -17.43 -1.46
CA PHE A 130 -6.15 -16.82 -0.43
C PHE A 130 -6.17 -17.63 0.87
N GLU A 131 -7.34 -18.04 1.36
CA GLU A 131 -7.47 -18.84 2.59
C GLU A 131 -6.71 -20.17 2.47
N GLU A 132 -6.73 -20.82 1.31
CA GLU A 132 -6.02 -22.07 1.03
C GLU A 132 -4.49 -21.88 0.97
N LEU A 133 -4.01 -20.88 0.23
CA LEU A 133 -2.57 -20.66 0.01
C LEU A 133 -1.88 -19.95 1.17
N HIS A 134 -2.55 -19.00 1.82
CA HIS A 134 -1.94 -18.17 2.84
C HIS A 134 -1.78 -18.90 4.18
N HIS A 135 -2.61 -19.91 4.47
CA HIS A 135 -2.61 -20.61 5.76
C HIS A 135 -1.22 -21.09 6.17
N THR A 136 -0.44 -21.65 5.24
CA THR A 136 0.90 -22.20 5.50
C THR A 136 1.98 -21.14 5.71
N LEU A 137 1.77 -19.93 5.20
CA LEU A 137 2.72 -18.81 5.28
C LEU A 137 2.32 -17.76 6.31
N CYS A 138 1.10 -17.84 6.85
CA CYS A 138 0.53 -16.82 7.72
C CYS A 138 1.41 -16.53 8.93
N ASP A 139 1.92 -17.60 9.57
CA ASP A 139 2.72 -17.50 10.80
C ASP A 139 4.11 -16.89 10.57
N VAL A 140 4.67 -17.10 9.38
CA VAL A 140 5.97 -16.54 8.98
C VAL A 140 5.86 -15.05 8.65
N LEU A 141 4.63 -14.57 8.37
CA LEU A 141 4.34 -13.20 7.97
C LEU A 141 3.77 -12.35 9.11
N ILE A 142 3.73 -12.88 10.34
CA ILE A 142 3.29 -12.13 11.52
C ILE A 142 4.21 -10.93 11.72
N LEU A 143 3.58 -9.76 11.87
CA LEU A 143 4.24 -8.49 12.14
C LEU A 143 4.75 -8.40 13.60
#